data_AF-A0A921BFK2-F1
#
_entry.id   AF-A0A921BFK2-F1
#
_cell.length_a   1.000
_cell.length_b   1.000
_cell.length_c   1.000
_cell.angle_alpha   90.00
_cell.angle_beta   90.00
_cell.angle_gamma   90.00
#
_symmetry.space_group_name_H-M   'P 1'
#
loop_
_entity.id
_entity.type
_entity.pdbx_description
1 polymer ?
#
loop_
_entity_poly.entity_id
_entity_poly.type
_entity_poly.pdbx_seq_one_letter_code
_entity_poly.pdbx_strand_id
1 'polypeptide(L)'
;MAIRSTTPRPHSWELPPNIADSMQEWFEAGAADGFMMNNSVLPDGFNEFVDYVLPILKERNLFRADYESNTLHGNLGLEVPKNNF
;
A
#
# COMPACT_ATOMS: atom_id res chain seq x y z
N MET A 1 26.78 -12.12 -33.64
CA MET A 1 25.88 -12.70 -32.61
C MET A 1 26.33 -12.18 -31.26
N ALA A 2 25.57 -11.26 -30.65
CA ALA A 2 25.60 -10.91 -29.21
C ALA A 2 24.60 -9.77 -28.99
N ILE A 3 23.34 -10.13 -28.71
CA ILE A 3 22.34 -9.18 -28.22
C ILE A 3 22.71 -8.80 -26.79
N ARG A 4 23.21 -7.57 -26.59
CA ARG A 4 23.35 -6.98 -25.26
C ARG A 4 21.94 -6.65 -24.78
N SER A 5 21.33 -7.56 -24.03
CA SER A 5 20.03 -7.37 -23.40
C SER A 5 20.06 -6.10 -22.55
N THR A 6 19.44 -5.04 -23.04
CA THR A 6 19.18 -3.80 -22.29
C THR A 6 17.95 -4.00 -21.42
N THR A 7 17.96 -4.99 -20.53
CA THR A 7 16.95 -5.01 -19.47
C THR A 7 17.23 -3.78 -18.61
N PRO A 8 16.31 -2.79 -18.54
CA PRO A 8 16.51 -1.66 -17.66
C PRO A 8 16.69 -2.21 -16.24
N ARG A 9 17.66 -1.68 -15.48
CA ARG A 9 17.64 -1.94 -14.04
C ARG A 9 16.28 -1.42 -13.55
N PRO A 10 15.48 -2.22 -12.84
CA PRO A 10 14.27 -1.69 -12.23
C PRO A 10 14.71 -0.45 -11.45
N HIS A 11 14.02 0.66 -11.67
CA HIS A 11 14.33 1.88 -10.94
C HIS A 11 14.27 1.52 -9.46
N SER A 12 15.16 2.08 -8.62
CA SER A 12 15.31 1.68 -7.21
C SER A 12 14.02 1.78 -6.38
N TRP A 13 12.95 2.32 -6.95
CA TRP A 13 11.64 2.53 -6.36
C TRP A 13 10.62 1.42 -6.72
N GLU A 14 11.00 0.46 -7.57
CA GLU A 14 10.10 -0.57 -8.10
C GLU A 14 10.19 -1.90 -7.33
N LEU A 15 11.09 -2.03 -6.36
CA LEU A 15 11.21 -3.24 -5.54
C LEU A 15 10.22 -3.20 -4.35
N PRO A 16 9.52 -4.30 -4.05
CA PRO A 16 8.52 -4.33 -2.98
C PRO A 16 9.01 -3.83 -1.59
N PRO A 17 10.23 -4.17 -1.12
CA PRO A 17 10.74 -3.65 0.15
C PRO A 17 10.93 -2.13 0.14
N ASN A 18 11.40 -1.57 -0.98
CA ASN A 18 11.68 -0.15 -1.09
C ASN A 18 10.38 0.67 -1.12
N ILE A 19 9.32 0.13 -1.73
CA ILE A 19 7.97 0.72 -1.69
C ILE A 19 7.48 0.75 -0.23
N ALA A 20 7.62 -0.35 0.50
CA ALA A 20 7.24 -0.41 1.92
C ALA A 20 8.05 0.59 2.78
N ASP A 21 9.35 0.75 2.51
CA ASP A 21 10.21 1.72 3.19
C ASP A 21 9.75 3.16 2.95
N SER A 22 9.42 3.53 1.70
CA SER A 22 8.89 4.87 1.39
C SER A 22 7.52 5.14 2.03
N MET A 23 6.63 4.14 2.03
CA MET A 23 5.32 4.26 2.70
C MET A 23 5.49 4.44 4.21
N GLN A 24 6.43 3.72 4.82
CA GLN A 24 6.76 3.86 6.23
C GLN A 24 7.30 5.26 6.55
N GLU A 25 8.26 5.76 5.77
CA GLU A 25 8.84 7.09 5.97
C GLU A 25 7.76 8.18 5.96
N TRP A 26 6.83 8.13 5.00
CA TRP A 26 5.74 9.08 4.92
C TRP A 26 4.74 8.97 6.07
N PHE A 27 4.45 7.75 6.53
CA PHE A 27 3.59 7.53 7.68
C PHE A 27 4.23 8.06 8.97
N GLU A 28 5.49 7.72 9.22
CA GLU A 28 6.24 8.16 10.41
C GLU A 28 6.50 9.67 10.42
N ALA A 29 6.64 10.28 9.24
CA ALA A 29 6.73 11.73 9.10
C ALA A 29 5.38 12.47 9.30
N GLY A 30 4.27 11.75 9.49
CA GLY A 30 2.93 12.32 9.59
C GLY A 30 2.46 12.96 8.28
N ALA A 31 3.04 12.56 7.14
CA ALA A 31 2.69 13.09 5.83
C ALA A 31 1.44 12.43 5.24
N ALA A 32 1.10 11.21 5.70
CA ALA A 32 -0.08 10.49 5.25
C ALA A 32 -0.62 9.54 6.32
N ASP A 33 -1.94 9.56 6.55
CA ASP A 33 -2.66 8.55 7.36
C ASP A 33 -3.04 7.30 6.54
N GLY A 34 -2.95 7.39 5.21
CA GLY A 34 -3.28 6.31 4.29
C GLY A 34 -2.96 6.68 2.84
N PHE A 35 -2.85 5.66 1.99
CA PHE A 35 -2.47 5.83 0.59
C PHE A 35 -3.59 5.44 -0.35
N MET A 36 -3.87 6.29 -1.34
CA MET A 36 -4.73 5.93 -2.46
C MET A 36 -3.87 5.24 -3.53
N MET A 37 -4.25 4.02 -3.92
CA MET A 37 -3.55 3.28 -4.97
C MET A 37 -4.26 3.43 -6.32
N ASN A 38 -3.53 3.95 -7.30
CA ASN A 38 -3.98 4.11 -8.69
C ASN A 38 -3.05 3.34 -9.63
N ASN A 39 -3.30 2.05 -9.82
CA ASN A 39 -2.48 1.22 -10.69
C ASN A 39 -2.85 1.42 -12.17
N SER A 40 -1.84 1.60 -13.02
CA SER A 40 -2.03 1.74 -14.47
C SER A 40 -2.37 0.42 -15.16
N VAL A 41 -2.03 -0.71 -14.53
CA VAL A 41 -2.33 -2.06 -15.01
C VAL A 41 -3.16 -2.77 -13.96
N LEU A 42 -4.44 -2.95 -14.25
CA LEU A 42 -5.39 -3.66 -13.42
C LEU A 42 -5.82 -4.94 -14.12
N PRO A 43 -5.98 -6.06 -13.39
CA PRO A 43 -5.86 -6.21 -11.93
C PRO A 43 -4.43 -6.50 -11.43
N ASP A 44 -3.51 -6.84 -12.34
CA ASP A 44 -2.24 -7.47 -11.99
C ASP A 44 -1.36 -6.62 -11.08
N GLY A 45 -1.26 -5.31 -11.30
CA GLY A 45 -0.48 -4.42 -10.43
C GLY A 45 -1.04 -4.31 -9.01
N PHE A 46 -2.35 -4.55 -8.83
CA PHE A 46 -2.93 -4.61 -7.49
C PHE A 46 -2.60 -5.94 -6.80
N ASN A 47 -2.64 -7.05 -7.55
CA ASN A 47 -2.26 -8.36 -7.01
C ASN A 47 -0.79 -8.39 -6.59
N GLU A 48 0.12 -7.85 -7.41
CA GLU A 48 1.54 -7.75 -7.06
C GLU A 48 1.77 -6.94 -5.77
N PHE A 49 1.04 -5.84 -5.59
CA PHE A 49 1.11 -5.07 -4.34
C PHE A 49 0.62 -5.89 -3.14
N VAL A 50 -0.52 -6.57 -3.28
CA VAL A 50 -1.10 -7.41 -2.23
C VAL A 50 -0.18 -8.58 -1.88
N ASP A 51 0.47 -9.19 -2.86
CA ASP A 51 1.30 -10.37 -2.67
C ASP A 51 2.69 -10.04 -2.12
N TYR A 52 3.28 -8.91 -2.52
CA TYR A 52 4.68 -8.59 -2.19
C TYR A 52 4.87 -7.44 -1.20
N VAL A 53 4.01 -6.41 -1.22
CA VAL A 53 4.18 -5.21 -0.36
C VAL A 53 3.36 -5.32 0.90
N LEU A 54 2.10 -5.76 0.79
CA LEU A 54 1.18 -5.85 1.92
C LEU A 54 1.71 -6.73 3.08
N PRO A 55 2.36 -7.88 2.85
CA PRO A 55 2.91 -8.69 3.94
C PRO A 55 3.99 -7.95 4.73
N ILE A 56 4.83 -7.16 4.05
CA ILE A 56 5.89 -6.36 4.69
C ILE A 56 5.27 -5.28 5.58
N LEU A 57 4.22 -4.59 5.09
CA LEU A 57 3.52 -3.58 5.87
C LEU A 57 2.82 -4.18 7.10
N LYS A 58 2.26 -5.39 6.98
CA LYS A 58 1.66 -6.11 8.12
C LYS A 58 2.71 -6.53 9.14
N GLU A 59 3.84 -7.08 8.72
CA GLU A 59 4.94 -7.47 9.62
C GLU A 59 5.48 -6.28 10.41
N ARG A 60 5.50 -5.10 9.80
CA ARG A 60 5.92 -3.84 10.41
C ARG A 60 4.83 -3.15 11.25
N ASN A 61 3.65 -3.74 11.39
CA ASN A 61 2.48 -3.14 12.04
C ASN A 61 2.03 -1.79 11.44
N LEU A 62 2.36 -1.54 10.18
CA LEU A 62 1.94 -0.35 9.42
C LEU A 62 0.58 -0.55 8.72
N PHE A 63 0.10 -1.79 8.67
CA PHE A 63 -1.20 -2.12 8.10
C PHE A 63 -1.94 -3.10 9.01
N ARG A 64 -3.27 -2.96 9.07
CA ARG A 64 -4.15 -3.82 9.88
C ARG A 64 -4.01 -5.30 9.48
N ALA A 65 -3.99 -6.21 10.44
CA ALA A 65 -3.97 -7.65 10.17
C ALA A 65 -5.33 -8.13 9.64
N ASP A 66 -6.39 -7.72 10.33
CA ASP A 66 -7.79 -8.06 10.07
C ASP A 66 -8.69 -6.82 10.15
N TYR A 67 -9.93 -6.95 9.67
CA TYR A 67 -10.97 -5.93 9.82
C TYR A 67 -11.78 -6.18 11.09
N GLU A 68 -11.86 -5.17 11.96
CA GLU A 68 -12.56 -5.27 13.25
C GLU A 68 -14.03 -4.81 13.18
N SER A 69 -14.41 -4.11 12.10
CA SER A 69 -15.77 -3.59 11.92
C SER A 69 -16.37 -3.99 10.58
N ASN A 70 -17.71 -4.05 10.56
CA ASN A 70 -18.51 -4.28 9.36
C ASN A 70 -18.88 -2.97 8.64
N THR A 71 -18.41 -1.82 9.11
CA THR A 71 -18.69 -0.51 8.52
C THR A 71 -17.40 0.22 8.17
N LEU A 72 -17.44 1.03 7.11
CA LEU A 72 -16.32 1.89 6.72
C LEU A 72 -15.90 2.80 7.88
N HIS A 73 -16.86 3.42 8.56
CA HIS A 73 -16.60 4.30 9.70
C HIS A 73 -15.86 3.56 10.81
N GLY A 74 -16.33 2.38 11.24
CA GLY A 74 -15.63 1.62 12.27
C GLY A 74 -14.24 1.15 11.83
N ASN A 75 -14.06 0.81 10.56
CA ASN A 75 -12.76 0.43 9.99
C ASN A 75 -11.78 1.61 9.83
N LEU A 76 -12.26 2.84 9.91
CA LEU A 76 -11.44 4.06 9.89
C LEU A 76 -11.34 4.71 11.28
N GLY A 77 -11.93 4.11 12.32
CA GLY A 77 -11.99 4.71 13.66
C GLY A 77 -12.88 5.96 13.74
N LEU A 78 -13.80 6.14 12.80
CA LEU A 78 -14.69 7.30 12.72
C LEU A 78 -16.02 7.01 13.43
N GLU A 79 -16.56 8.01 14.13
CA GLU A 79 -17.91 7.94 14.68
C GLU A 79 -18.97 7.94 13.57
N VAL A 80 -20.05 7.17 13.78
CA VAL A 80 -21.19 7.20 12.84
C VAL A 80 -21.95 8.50 13.05
N PRO A 81 -22.10 9.36 12.02
CA PRO A 81 -22.80 10.63 12.17
C PRO A 81 -24.27 10.39 12.50
N LYS A 82 -24.79 11.14 13.50
CA LYS A 82 -26.21 11.11 13.83
C LYS A 82 -27.01 11.79 12.72
N ASN A 83 -28.09 11.14 12.30
CA ASN A 83 -29.06 11.75 11.40
C ASN A 83 -29.77 12.90 12.13
N ASN A 84 -29.66 14.12 11.60
CA ASN A 84 -30.24 15.34 12.19
C ASN A 84 -31.53 15.81 11.47
N PHE A 85 -32.14 14.93 10.67
CA PHE A 85 -33.39 15.17 9.94
C PHE A 85 -34.59 14.50 10.62
#